data_AF-A0A378T9C2-F1
#
_entry.id   AF-A0A378T9C2-F1
#
_cell.length_a   1.000
_cell.length_b   1.000
_cell.length_c   1.000
_cell.angle_alpha   90.00
_cell.angle_beta   90.00
_cell.angle_gamma   90.00
#
_symmetry.space_group_name_H-M   'P 1'
#
loop_
_entity.id
_entity.type
_entity.pdbx_description
1 polymer ?
#
loop_
_entity_poly.entity_id
_entity_poly.type
_entity_poly.pdbx_seq_one_letter_code
_entity_poly.pdbx_strand_id
1 'polypeptide(L)'
;MNAYKRMLDFNERHKKHNVIETYKRMQQKRIDLRQNKNLPNQVFFPTIEITGISDFLLLKAMQGELQQSVRFIELDSKQLEIYEFLFGAHLFGSWRNTLGVYCIDKEIFDDVINSPIPDDTPTDIFLRLPEWSIYIEFPKQVLFDDRHLANGFWATYDYMEQNNKWCIALNIVFNFESSDSIGYNHFYPITLFLNEGISILDTFKSIFSNSNPIELGVMVTTDYKMLAKVLSCLLLLCVEKPDISKITGEPISKSELSSPKYQVNKKTGSFIVPNKPFIYQLGARLGGEIREKEESINIFNSDKSRTVRPHIRRGHWHGYWKGTGQNKHFDVRWQPAIFVGFNG
;
A
#
# COMPACT_ATOMS: atom_id res chain seq x y z
N MET A 1 -16.38 -1.22 3.42
CA MET A 1 -16.23 -2.00 4.67
C MET A 1 -14.87 -1.72 5.32
N ASN A 2 -14.83 -1.52 6.65
CA ASN A 2 -13.59 -1.24 7.41
C ASN A 2 -12.55 -2.38 7.23
N ALA A 3 -11.27 -2.03 7.07
CA ALA A 3 -10.16 -2.97 6.81
C ALA A 3 -9.99 -4.04 7.90
N TYR A 4 -10.16 -3.69 9.18
CA TYR A 4 -10.07 -4.65 10.27
C TYR A 4 -11.23 -5.65 10.24
N LYS A 5 -12.44 -5.17 9.92
CA LYS A 5 -13.60 -6.06 9.72
C LYS A 5 -13.39 -7.02 8.54
N ARG A 6 -12.83 -6.55 7.42
CA ARG A 6 -12.44 -7.42 6.29
C ARG A 6 -11.52 -8.57 6.72
N MET A 7 -10.54 -8.29 7.57
CA MET A 7 -9.66 -9.34 8.13
C MET A 7 -10.42 -10.31 9.04
N LEU A 8 -11.30 -9.82 9.92
CA LEU A 8 -12.10 -10.67 10.80
C LEU A 8 -13.04 -11.58 10.01
N ASP A 9 -13.69 -11.05 8.98
CA ASP A 9 -14.59 -11.81 8.10
C ASP A 9 -13.82 -12.88 7.31
N PHE A 10 -12.61 -12.56 6.83
CA PHE A 10 -11.70 -13.55 6.22
C PHE A 10 -11.33 -14.66 7.20
N ASN A 11 -10.94 -14.29 8.44
CA ASN A 11 -10.56 -15.25 9.46
C ASN A 11 -11.71 -16.20 9.82
N GLU A 12 -12.94 -15.69 9.90
CA GLU A 12 -14.11 -16.52 10.19
C GLU A 12 -14.43 -17.47 9.03
N ARG A 13 -14.41 -16.98 7.79
CA ARG A 13 -14.65 -17.78 6.58
C ARG A 13 -13.65 -18.94 6.44
N HIS A 14 -12.39 -18.67 6.77
CA HIS A 14 -11.27 -19.62 6.65
C HIS A 14 -10.89 -20.29 7.97
N LYS A 15 -11.78 -20.24 8.97
CA LYS A 15 -11.63 -20.99 10.23
C LYS A 15 -11.52 -22.49 9.99
N LYS A 16 -12.29 -23.02 9.05
CA LYS A 16 -12.23 -24.44 8.60
C LYS A 16 -10.87 -24.84 8.01
N HIS A 17 -10.09 -23.88 7.52
CA HIS A 17 -8.77 -24.09 6.92
C HIS A 17 -7.62 -23.74 7.89
N ASN A 18 -7.91 -23.57 9.18
CA ASN A 18 -6.93 -23.27 10.24
C ASN A 18 -6.05 -22.03 9.95
N VAL A 19 -6.65 -20.96 9.43
CA VAL A 19 -5.93 -19.73 9.07
C VAL A 19 -5.17 -19.10 10.25
N ILE A 20 -5.73 -19.15 11.47
CA ILE A 20 -5.06 -18.66 12.69
C ILE A 20 -3.78 -19.44 13.00
N GLU A 21 -3.79 -20.76 12.74
CA GLU A 21 -2.60 -21.59 12.92
C GLU A 21 -1.56 -21.29 11.84
N THR A 22 -2.00 -21.03 10.61
CA THR A 22 -1.12 -20.57 9.52
C THR A 22 -0.38 -19.29 9.93
N TYR A 23 -1.06 -18.31 10.52
CA TYR A 23 -0.41 -17.09 11.02
C TYR A 23 0.64 -17.36 12.11
N LYS A 24 0.38 -18.29 13.03
CA LYS A 24 1.35 -18.66 14.06
C LYS A 24 2.59 -19.32 13.46
N ARG A 25 2.40 -20.21 12.47
CA ARG A 25 3.51 -20.84 11.74
C ARG A 25 4.32 -19.82 10.94
N MET A 26 3.68 -18.80 10.35
CA MET A 26 4.39 -17.67 9.72
C MET A 26 5.28 -16.93 10.73
N GLN A 27 4.76 -16.63 11.93
CA GLN A 27 5.51 -15.95 12.99
C GLN A 27 6.70 -16.78 13.48
N GLN A 28 6.53 -18.09 13.63
CA GLN A 28 7.60 -18.99 14.06
C GLN A 28 8.68 -19.10 12.98
N LYS A 29 8.30 -19.42 11.74
CA LYS A 29 9.25 -19.57 10.63
C LYS A 29 9.91 -18.25 10.24
N ARG A 30 9.28 -17.09 10.50
CA ARG A 30 9.94 -15.78 10.36
C ARG A 30 11.21 -15.67 11.21
N ILE A 31 11.19 -16.16 12.45
CA ILE A 31 12.35 -16.11 13.34
C ILE A 31 13.51 -16.90 12.71
N ASP A 32 13.22 -18.09 12.19
CA ASP A 32 14.19 -18.97 11.54
C ASP A 32 14.75 -18.36 10.25
N LEU A 33 13.86 -17.84 9.38
CA LEU A 33 14.25 -17.18 8.12
C LEU A 33 15.17 -15.97 8.36
N ARG A 34 14.95 -15.24 9.46
CA ARG A 34 15.80 -14.11 9.83
C ARG A 34 17.16 -14.56 10.38
N GLN A 35 17.20 -15.61 11.19
CA GLN A 35 18.45 -16.16 11.71
C GLN A 35 19.36 -16.68 10.59
N ASN A 36 18.76 -17.26 9.55
CA ASN A 36 19.48 -17.74 8.37
C ASN A 36 19.85 -16.63 7.36
N LYS A 37 19.56 -15.35 7.66
CA LYS A 37 19.79 -14.16 6.81
C LYS A 37 19.18 -14.22 5.40
N ASN A 38 18.20 -15.09 5.17
CA ASN A 38 17.61 -15.31 3.85
C ASN A 38 16.39 -14.41 3.57
N LEU A 39 15.99 -13.55 4.51
CA LEU A 39 14.80 -12.71 4.39
C LEU A 39 15.11 -11.23 4.67
N PRO A 40 14.80 -10.31 3.74
CA PRO A 40 14.91 -8.87 3.97
C PRO A 40 14.05 -8.40 5.15
N ASN A 41 14.51 -7.34 5.84
CA ASN A 41 13.82 -6.83 7.04
C ASN A 41 12.41 -6.30 6.77
N GLN A 42 12.19 -5.78 5.56
CA GLN A 42 10.92 -5.24 5.06
C GLN A 42 9.87 -6.32 4.87
N VAL A 43 10.26 -7.57 4.62
CA VAL A 43 9.32 -8.65 4.32
C VAL A 43 9.00 -9.36 5.62
N PHE A 44 7.70 -9.53 5.94
CA PHE A 44 7.29 -10.33 7.09
C PHE A 44 7.45 -11.83 6.80
N PHE A 45 6.88 -12.30 5.70
CA PHE A 45 6.90 -13.68 5.28
C PHE A 45 6.66 -13.77 3.77
N PRO A 46 7.46 -14.51 2.97
CA PRO A 46 7.23 -14.62 1.53
C PRO A 46 5.93 -15.37 1.20
N THR A 47 5.15 -14.90 0.22
CA THR A 47 3.91 -15.59 -0.19
C THR A 47 4.17 -17.04 -0.63
N ILE A 48 5.27 -17.26 -1.36
CA ILE A 48 5.65 -18.59 -1.88
C ILE A 48 5.90 -19.64 -0.78
N GLU A 49 6.25 -19.20 0.43
CA GLU A 49 6.52 -20.07 1.56
C GLU A 49 5.25 -20.51 2.31
N ILE A 50 4.10 -19.89 2.04
CA ILE A 50 2.85 -20.14 2.78
C ILE A 50 2.32 -21.54 2.50
N THR A 51 2.44 -22.02 1.26
CA THR A 51 2.04 -23.37 0.86
C THR A 51 2.72 -24.44 1.72
N GLY A 52 3.99 -24.24 2.10
CA GLY A 52 4.74 -25.19 2.92
C GLY A 52 4.37 -25.20 4.41
N ILE A 53 3.59 -24.23 4.89
CA ILE A 53 3.20 -24.12 6.31
C ILE A 53 1.69 -24.21 6.55
N SER A 54 0.87 -24.16 5.49
CA SER A 54 -0.58 -24.33 5.57
C SER A 54 -0.96 -25.75 5.14
N ASP A 55 -1.54 -26.53 6.05
CA ASP A 55 -1.97 -27.90 5.74
C ASP A 55 -3.02 -27.92 4.61
N PHE A 56 -3.87 -26.88 4.55
CA PHE A 56 -4.84 -26.69 3.48
C PHE A 56 -4.14 -26.48 2.14
N LEU A 57 -3.26 -25.49 2.01
CA LEU A 57 -2.59 -25.20 0.74
C LEU A 57 -1.65 -26.32 0.30
N LEU A 58 -0.96 -26.98 1.24
CA LEU A 58 -0.10 -28.12 0.94
C LEU A 58 -0.91 -29.26 0.33
N LEU A 59 -2.04 -29.61 0.94
CA LEU A 59 -2.95 -30.64 0.39
C LEU A 59 -3.42 -30.26 -1.02
N LYS A 60 -3.75 -28.99 -1.24
CA LYS A 60 -4.21 -28.49 -2.54
C LYS A 60 -3.12 -28.49 -3.61
N ALA A 61 -1.89 -28.16 -3.24
CA ALA A 61 -0.73 -28.30 -4.12
C ALA A 61 -0.48 -29.77 -4.48
N MET A 62 -0.55 -30.69 -3.51
CA MET A 62 -0.39 -32.13 -3.75
C MET A 62 -1.50 -32.72 -4.65
N GLN A 63 -2.69 -32.12 -4.64
CA GLN A 63 -3.81 -32.49 -5.52
C GLN A 63 -3.71 -31.85 -6.92
N GLY A 64 -2.70 -31.02 -7.19
CA GLY A 64 -2.57 -30.29 -8.46
C GLY A 64 -3.58 -29.14 -8.62
N GLU A 65 -4.22 -28.71 -7.52
CA GLU A 65 -5.28 -27.69 -7.52
C GLU A 65 -4.72 -26.27 -7.33
N LEU A 66 -3.43 -26.14 -6.95
CA LEU A 66 -2.70 -24.89 -6.87
C LEU A 66 -1.68 -24.81 -8.02
N GLN A 67 -1.89 -23.88 -8.96
CA GLN A 67 -1.08 -23.72 -10.18
C GLN A 67 -0.26 -22.42 -10.11
N GLN A 68 0.88 -22.38 -10.80
CA GLN A 68 1.79 -21.22 -10.75
C GLN A 68 1.36 -20.04 -11.64
N SER A 69 0.63 -20.29 -12.74
CA SER A 69 0.16 -19.26 -13.68
C SER A 69 -1.34 -19.35 -13.81
N VAL A 70 -2.06 -18.26 -13.51
CA VAL A 70 -3.51 -18.33 -13.33
C VAL A 70 -4.18 -17.13 -13.96
N ARG A 71 -5.15 -17.40 -14.84
CA ARG A 71 -6.11 -16.40 -15.28
C ARG A 71 -7.33 -16.53 -14.38
N PHE A 72 -7.56 -15.54 -13.51
CA PHE A 72 -8.65 -15.58 -12.51
C PHE A 72 -10.04 -15.78 -13.12
N ILE A 73 -10.25 -15.35 -14.36
CA ILE A 73 -11.51 -15.50 -15.09
C ILE A 73 -11.80 -16.98 -15.42
N GLU A 74 -10.78 -17.83 -15.46
CA GLU A 74 -10.88 -19.25 -15.81
C GLU A 74 -10.97 -20.15 -14.55
N LEU A 75 -10.94 -19.56 -13.35
CA LEU A 75 -10.96 -20.30 -12.10
C LEU A 75 -12.39 -20.71 -11.70
N ASP A 76 -12.54 -21.96 -11.26
CA ASP A 76 -13.76 -22.41 -10.60
C ASP A 76 -13.84 -21.90 -9.14
N SER A 77 -15.01 -22.06 -8.52
CA SER A 77 -15.25 -21.58 -7.14
C SER A 77 -14.30 -22.20 -6.10
N LYS A 78 -13.83 -23.43 -6.34
CA LYS A 78 -12.91 -24.14 -5.45
C LYS A 78 -11.50 -23.57 -5.59
N GLN A 79 -11.05 -23.29 -6.80
CA GLN A 79 -9.77 -22.63 -7.06
C GLN A 79 -9.77 -21.20 -6.52
N LEU A 80 -10.87 -20.46 -6.68
CA LEU A 80 -11.00 -19.12 -6.10
C LEU A 80 -10.85 -19.13 -4.58
N GLU A 81 -11.43 -20.11 -3.88
CA GLU A 81 -11.25 -20.27 -2.44
C GLU A 81 -9.78 -20.51 -2.05
N ILE A 82 -9.05 -21.28 -2.86
CA ILE A 82 -7.63 -21.57 -2.64
C ILE A 82 -6.79 -20.30 -2.76
N TYR A 83 -6.97 -19.51 -3.83
CA TYR A 83 -6.22 -18.26 -4.01
C TYR A 83 -6.64 -17.18 -3.01
N GLU A 84 -7.94 -17.08 -2.69
CA GLU A 84 -8.41 -16.20 -1.62
C GLU A 84 -7.69 -16.52 -0.30
N PHE A 85 -7.60 -17.81 0.05
CA PHE A 85 -6.87 -18.23 1.24
C PHE A 85 -5.38 -17.87 1.13
N LEU A 86 -4.71 -18.17 0.02
CA LEU A 86 -3.28 -17.88 -0.16
C LEU A 86 -2.96 -16.40 0.01
N PHE A 87 -3.62 -15.53 -0.75
CA PHE A 87 -3.36 -14.09 -0.73
C PHE A 87 -3.88 -13.42 0.55
N GLY A 88 -5.06 -13.82 1.03
CA GLY A 88 -5.60 -13.33 2.30
C GLY A 88 -4.74 -13.74 3.49
N ALA A 89 -4.24 -14.98 3.53
CA ALA A 89 -3.36 -15.44 4.61
C ALA A 89 -2.03 -14.70 4.60
N HIS A 90 -1.44 -14.46 3.42
CA HIS A 90 -0.23 -13.62 3.29
C HIS A 90 -0.47 -12.21 3.82
N LEU A 91 -1.50 -11.54 3.28
CA LEU A 91 -1.82 -10.16 3.59
C LEU A 91 -2.11 -9.98 5.08
N PHE A 92 -3.08 -10.71 5.61
CA PHE A 92 -3.52 -10.54 6.98
C PHE A 92 -2.55 -11.14 7.98
N GLY A 93 -1.80 -12.19 7.60
CA GLY A 93 -0.69 -12.72 8.40
C GLY A 93 0.42 -11.71 8.62
N SER A 94 0.68 -10.86 7.62
CA SER A 94 1.63 -9.74 7.69
C SER A 94 1.06 -8.54 8.44
N TRP A 95 -0.14 -8.07 8.08
CA TRP A 95 -0.74 -6.84 8.61
C TRP A 95 -1.15 -6.95 10.09
N ARG A 96 -1.63 -8.12 10.53
CA ARG A 96 -2.12 -8.30 11.92
C ARG A 96 -1.08 -8.02 13.00
N ASN A 97 0.21 -8.05 12.67
CA ASN A 97 1.28 -7.81 13.64
C ASN A 97 1.39 -6.33 14.03
N THR A 98 0.83 -5.43 13.23
CA THR A 98 0.93 -3.99 13.44
C THR A 98 -0.40 -3.26 13.35
N LEU A 99 -1.31 -3.69 12.45
CA LEU A 99 -2.63 -3.10 12.23
C LEU A 99 -2.60 -1.57 12.00
N GLY A 100 -1.55 -1.06 11.33
CA GLY A 100 -1.46 0.34 10.95
C GLY A 100 -2.51 0.72 9.91
N VAL A 101 -3.31 1.74 10.22
CA VAL A 101 -4.31 2.36 9.35
C VAL A 101 -3.94 3.83 9.19
N TYR A 102 -3.77 4.27 7.95
CA TYR A 102 -3.29 5.59 7.60
C TYR A 102 -4.37 6.33 6.79
N CYS A 103 -5.07 7.25 7.44
CA CYS A 103 -6.16 8.01 6.87
C CYS A 103 -5.62 9.31 6.25
N ILE A 104 -5.81 9.50 4.94
CA ILE A 104 -5.38 10.75 4.28
C ILE A 104 -6.39 11.87 4.59
N ASP A 105 -5.90 13.05 4.97
CA ASP A 105 -6.74 14.23 5.16
C ASP A 105 -7.49 14.57 3.87
N LYS A 106 -8.80 14.77 4.00
CA LYS A 106 -9.72 14.99 2.88
C LYS A 106 -9.35 16.16 1.97
N GLU A 107 -8.69 17.20 2.51
CA GLU A 107 -8.38 18.42 1.75
C GLU A 107 -7.19 18.24 0.82
N ILE A 108 -6.25 17.35 1.17
CA ILE A 108 -5.11 17.05 0.31
C ILE A 108 -5.35 15.84 -0.57
N PHE A 109 -6.36 15.02 -0.26
CA PHE A 109 -6.55 13.71 -0.86
C PHE A 109 -6.67 13.76 -2.37
N ASP A 110 -7.53 14.64 -2.90
CA ASP A 110 -7.74 14.76 -4.34
C ASP A 110 -6.48 15.24 -5.08
N ASP A 111 -5.70 16.12 -4.45
CA ASP A 111 -4.43 16.59 -5.01
C ASP A 111 -3.39 15.47 -5.01
N VAL A 112 -3.30 14.68 -3.92
CA VAL A 112 -2.35 13.57 -3.79
C VAL A 112 -2.69 12.46 -4.77
N ILE A 113 -3.90 11.90 -4.73
CA ILE A 113 -4.24 10.72 -5.53
C ILE A 113 -4.17 10.98 -7.05
N ASN A 114 -4.33 12.24 -7.46
CA ASN A 114 -4.26 12.64 -8.87
C ASN A 114 -2.92 13.27 -9.26
N SER A 115 -2.03 13.56 -8.31
CA SER A 115 -0.70 14.07 -8.64
C SER A 115 0.10 12.99 -9.38
N PRO A 116 0.62 13.27 -10.58
CA PRO A 116 1.58 12.38 -11.22
C PRO A 116 2.79 12.16 -10.33
N ILE A 117 3.32 10.94 -10.35
CA ILE A 117 4.60 10.62 -9.72
C ILE A 117 5.70 11.12 -10.67
N PRO A 118 6.71 11.85 -10.20
CA PRO A 118 7.81 12.29 -11.06
C PRO A 118 8.50 11.10 -11.74
N ASP A 119 8.80 11.23 -13.04
CA ASP A 119 9.24 10.11 -13.91
C ASP A 119 10.47 9.35 -13.38
N ASP A 120 11.46 10.07 -12.84
CA ASP A 120 12.70 9.51 -12.32
C ASP A 120 12.56 8.92 -10.90
N THR A 121 11.33 8.86 -10.33
CA THR A 121 11.11 8.31 -8.98
C THR A 121 11.50 6.84 -8.95
N PRO A 122 12.50 6.45 -8.14
CA PRO A 122 12.95 5.06 -8.09
C PRO A 122 11.95 4.18 -7.35
N THR A 123 11.80 2.93 -7.76
CA THR A 123 10.88 1.98 -7.11
C THR A 123 11.28 1.70 -5.66
N ASP A 124 12.58 1.69 -5.37
CA ASP A 124 13.13 1.45 -4.03
C ASP A 124 12.77 2.54 -2.99
N ILE A 125 12.20 3.69 -3.40
CA ILE A 125 11.66 4.70 -2.46
C ILE A 125 10.60 4.08 -1.54
N PHE A 126 9.86 3.09 -2.06
CA PHE A 126 8.83 2.38 -1.30
C PHE A 126 9.38 1.37 -0.31
N LEU A 127 10.70 1.16 -0.20
CA LEU A 127 11.32 0.41 0.91
C LEU A 127 11.27 1.18 2.25
N ARG A 128 10.80 2.43 2.23
CA ARG A 128 10.70 3.33 3.37
C ARG A 128 9.36 3.25 4.11
N LEU A 129 8.45 2.33 3.74
CA LEU A 129 7.20 2.16 4.50
C LEU A 129 7.52 1.72 5.93
N PRO A 130 6.71 2.15 6.91
CA PRO A 130 7.04 1.97 8.31
C PRO A 130 6.84 0.54 8.83
N GLU A 131 6.01 -0.26 8.15
CA GLU A 131 5.57 -1.57 8.60
C GLU A 131 5.64 -2.58 7.46
N TRP A 132 5.63 -3.88 7.78
CA TRP A 132 5.63 -4.96 6.78
C TRP A 132 4.40 -4.95 5.88
N SER A 133 3.28 -4.53 6.45
CA SER A 133 2.05 -4.25 5.73
C SER A 133 1.34 -3.10 6.40
N ILE A 134 0.75 -2.21 5.60
CA ILE A 134 -0.04 -1.08 6.05
C ILE A 134 -1.38 -1.05 5.31
N TYR A 135 -2.35 -0.34 5.86
CA TYR A 135 -3.59 0.02 5.15
C TYR A 135 -3.68 1.54 4.98
N ILE A 136 -3.88 2.01 3.75
CA ILE A 136 -4.21 3.41 3.44
C ILE A 136 -5.72 3.50 3.31
N GLU A 137 -6.35 4.32 4.14
CA GLU A 137 -7.78 4.59 4.10
C GLU A 137 -8.05 5.86 3.31
N PHE A 138 -8.96 5.77 2.34
CA PHE A 138 -9.43 6.93 1.61
C PHE A 138 -10.49 7.67 2.42
N PRO A 139 -10.46 9.02 2.46
CA PRO A 139 -11.47 9.82 3.16
C PRO A 139 -12.85 9.75 2.49
N LYS A 140 -12.91 9.27 1.24
CA LYS A 140 -14.11 8.99 0.47
C LYS A 140 -13.87 7.77 -0.42
N GLN A 141 -14.93 7.09 -0.82
CA GLN A 141 -14.82 6.02 -1.80
C GLN A 141 -14.26 6.56 -3.12
N VAL A 142 -13.34 5.82 -3.73
CA VAL A 142 -12.72 6.16 -5.00
C VAL A 142 -13.18 5.20 -6.06
N LEU A 143 -13.79 5.74 -7.11
CA LEU A 143 -14.13 5.03 -8.32
C LEU A 143 -12.95 5.16 -9.30
N PHE A 144 -12.23 4.06 -9.55
CA PHE A 144 -11.06 4.05 -10.43
C PHE A 144 -11.42 3.99 -11.91
N ASP A 145 -12.51 3.29 -12.23
CA ASP A 145 -13.16 3.17 -13.53
C ASP A 145 -14.66 2.89 -13.32
N ASP A 146 -15.41 2.47 -14.35
CA ASP A 146 -16.84 2.15 -14.26
C ASP A 146 -17.20 0.96 -13.34
N ARG A 147 -16.21 0.23 -12.80
CA ARG A 147 -16.40 -1.08 -12.15
C ARG A 147 -15.70 -1.24 -10.81
N HIS A 148 -14.75 -0.38 -10.46
CA HIS A 148 -13.86 -0.56 -9.31
C HIS A 148 -14.01 0.56 -8.29
N LEU A 149 -14.86 0.35 -7.28
CA LEU A 149 -15.12 1.30 -6.19
C LEU A 149 -14.40 0.86 -4.91
N ALA A 150 -13.39 1.59 -4.46
CA ALA A 150 -12.54 1.22 -3.33
C ALA A 150 -12.66 2.16 -2.12
N ASN A 151 -12.51 1.58 -0.92
CA ASN A 151 -12.42 2.33 0.34
C ASN A 151 -10.96 2.66 0.74
N GLY A 152 -9.99 2.06 0.06
CA GLY A 152 -8.58 2.12 0.40
C GLY A 152 -7.84 0.90 -0.16
N PHE A 153 -6.62 0.68 0.30
CA PHE A 153 -5.79 -0.45 -0.12
C PHE A 153 -4.77 -0.82 0.95
N TRP A 154 -4.37 -2.08 0.95
CA TRP A 154 -3.19 -2.54 1.67
C TRP A 154 -1.96 -2.48 0.76
N ALA A 155 -0.82 -2.15 1.35
CA ALA A 155 0.49 -2.33 0.75
C ALA A 155 1.27 -3.29 1.64
N THR A 156 1.68 -4.45 1.11
CA THR A 156 2.42 -5.48 1.85
C THR A 156 3.67 -5.86 1.09
N TYR A 157 4.81 -5.92 1.78
CA TYR A 157 6.03 -6.41 1.17
C TYR A 157 5.98 -7.92 0.97
N ASP A 158 6.65 -8.40 -0.06
CA ASP A 158 6.86 -9.80 -0.39
C ASP A 158 8.31 -10.02 -0.84
N TYR A 159 8.74 -11.27 -0.89
CA TYR A 159 10.04 -11.67 -1.41
C TYR A 159 9.84 -12.74 -2.47
N MET A 160 10.17 -12.41 -3.71
CA MET A 160 9.87 -13.27 -4.85
C MET A 160 10.96 -13.20 -5.91
N GLU A 161 10.99 -14.23 -6.75
CA GLU A 161 11.93 -14.34 -7.85
C GLU A 161 11.43 -13.57 -9.09
N GLN A 162 12.28 -12.70 -9.63
CA GLN A 162 12.11 -12.02 -10.90
C GLN A 162 13.37 -12.24 -11.72
N ASN A 163 13.23 -12.81 -12.94
CA ASN A 163 14.37 -13.07 -13.83
C ASN A 163 15.53 -13.84 -13.15
N ASN A 164 15.21 -14.93 -12.44
CA ASN A 164 16.16 -15.75 -11.69
C ASN A 164 16.89 -15.03 -10.53
N LYS A 165 16.34 -13.91 -10.05
CA LYS A 165 16.87 -13.16 -8.92
C LYS A 165 15.78 -12.88 -7.90
N TRP A 166 16.07 -13.19 -6.64
CA TRP A 166 15.19 -12.83 -5.55
C TRP A 166 15.24 -11.33 -5.25
N CYS A 167 14.08 -10.71 -5.20
CA CYS A 167 13.92 -9.28 -4.98
C CYS A 167 12.71 -9.01 -4.07
N ILE A 168 12.72 -7.84 -3.43
CA ILE A 168 11.59 -7.37 -2.64
C ILE A 168 10.54 -6.89 -3.62
N ALA A 169 9.30 -7.32 -3.43
CA ALA A 169 8.15 -6.78 -4.13
C ALA A 169 7.22 -6.07 -3.17
N LEU A 170 6.43 -5.14 -3.69
CA LEU A 170 5.35 -4.48 -2.99
C LEU A 170 4.03 -4.90 -3.63
N ASN A 171 3.24 -5.65 -2.88
CA ASN A 171 1.92 -6.13 -3.27
C ASN A 171 0.87 -5.11 -2.82
N ILE A 172 0.12 -4.58 -3.78
CA ILE A 172 -1.02 -3.70 -3.54
C ILE A 172 -2.30 -4.53 -3.62
N VAL A 173 -3.03 -4.60 -2.51
CA VAL A 173 -4.33 -5.29 -2.43
C VAL A 173 -5.41 -4.25 -2.16
N PHE A 174 -6.33 -4.07 -3.10
CA PHE A 174 -7.40 -3.09 -2.96
C PHE A 174 -8.50 -3.57 -2.01
N ASN A 175 -9.03 -2.65 -1.18
CA ASN A 175 -10.24 -2.90 -0.39
C ASN A 175 -11.45 -2.37 -1.15
N PHE A 176 -11.89 -3.13 -2.15
CA PHE A 176 -13.08 -2.80 -2.92
C PHE A 176 -14.35 -2.88 -2.05
N GLU A 177 -15.22 -1.87 -2.18
CA GLU A 177 -16.62 -1.97 -1.77
C GLU A 177 -17.39 -2.83 -2.78
N SER A 178 -17.17 -2.55 -4.07
CA SER A 178 -17.66 -3.33 -5.20
C SER A 178 -16.61 -3.40 -6.29
N SER A 179 -16.46 -4.58 -6.89
CA SER A 179 -15.64 -4.81 -8.07
C SER A 179 -16.23 -5.94 -8.90
N ASP A 180 -16.27 -5.76 -10.22
CA ASP A 180 -16.63 -6.83 -11.16
C ASP A 180 -15.47 -7.82 -11.40
N SER A 181 -14.27 -7.50 -10.89
CA SER A 181 -13.09 -8.37 -10.98
C SER A 181 -13.14 -9.45 -9.92
N ILE A 182 -13.31 -10.70 -10.37
CA ILE A 182 -13.23 -11.88 -9.51
C ILE A 182 -11.90 -11.90 -8.75
N GLY A 183 -10.78 -11.60 -9.43
CA GLY A 183 -9.45 -11.62 -8.80
C GLY A 183 -9.33 -10.67 -7.60
N TYR A 184 -9.73 -9.41 -7.77
CA TYR A 184 -9.61 -8.45 -6.68
C TYR A 184 -10.56 -8.73 -5.51
N ASN A 185 -11.73 -9.32 -5.79
CA ASN A 185 -12.65 -9.78 -4.74
C ASN A 185 -12.04 -10.90 -3.86
N HIS A 186 -10.99 -11.57 -4.36
CA HIS A 186 -10.26 -12.63 -3.68
C HIS A 186 -8.81 -12.22 -3.32
N PHE A 187 -8.59 -10.94 -3.00
CA PHE A 187 -7.32 -10.38 -2.52
C PHE A 187 -6.13 -10.49 -3.49
N TYR A 188 -6.37 -10.70 -4.78
CA TYR A 188 -5.29 -10.76 -5.75
C TYR A 188 -4.49 -9.44 -5.78
N PRO A 189 -3.15 -9.48 -5.61
CA PRO A 189 -2.34 -8.28 -5.56
C PRO A 189 -1.94 -7.78 -6.95
N ILE A 190 -1.85 -6.46 -7.09
CA ILE A 190 -1.04 -5.83 -8.13
C ILE A 190 0.38 -5.67 -7.57
N THR A 191 1.36 -6.25 -8.26
CA THR A 191 2.73 -6.38 -7.75
C THR A 191 3.66 -5.35 -8.39
N LEU A 192 4.41 -4.61 -7.57
CA LEU A 192 5.52 -3.76 -8.01
C LEU A 192 6.85 -4.31 -7.46
N PHE A 193 7.76 -4.72 -8.33
CA PHE A 193 9.11 -5.12 -7.92
C PHE A 193 9.95 -3.88 -7.55
N LEU A 194 10.62 -3.94 -6.40
CA LEU A 194 11.42 -2.83 -5.86
C LEU A 194 12.89 -3.06 -6.21
N ASN A 195 13.30 -2.49 -7.33
CA ASN A 195 14.62 -2.64 -7.90
C ASN A 195 15.42 -1.35 -7.76
N GLU A 196 16.60 -1.44 -7.16
CA GLU A 196 17.50 -0.31 -6.98
C GLU A 196 17.85 0.33 -8.32
N GLY A 197 17.74 1.65 -8.39
CA GLY A 197 18.05 2.43 -9.60
C GLY A 197 17.07 2.29 -10.76
N ILE A 198 15.98 1.53 -10.62
CA ILE A 198 14.92 1.44 -11.64
C ILE A 198 13.77 2.37 -11.26
N SER A 199 13.39 3.26 -12.19
CA SER A 199 12.25 4.15 -11.99
C SER A 199 10.92 3.42 -12.09
N ILE A 200 9.89 3.98 -11.44
CA ILE A 200 8.51 3.50 -11.56
C ILE A 200 8.07 3.53 -13.02
N LEU A 201 8.40 4.61 -13.73
CA LEU A 201 8.08 4.78 -15.15
C LEU A 201 8.73 3.69 -16.02
N ASP A 202 10.01 3.39 -15.80
CA ASP A 202 10.70 2.36 -16.58
C ASP A 202 10.19 0.96 -16.28
N THR A 203 9.80 0.70 -15.02
CA THR A 203 9.09 -0.53 -14.65
C THR A 203 7.83 -0.68 -15.49
N PHE A 204 7.04 0.39 -15.59
CA PHE A 204 5.83 0.39 -16.41
C PHE A 204 6.11 0.23 -17.90
N LYS A 205 7.08 0.95 -18.47
CA LYS A 205 7.49 0.79 -19.87
C LYS A 205 7.93 -0.65 -20.18
N SER A 206 8.61 -1.31 -19.25
CA SER A 206 9.06 -2.70 -19.45
C SER A 206 7.89 -3.69 -19.51
N ILE A 207 6.81 -3.46 -18.76
CA ILE A 207 5.56 -4.22 -18.88
C ILE A 207 4.97 -4.01 -20.28
N PHE A 208 4.85 -2.76 -20.74
CA PHE A 208 4.25 -2.45 -22.05
C PHE A 208 5.08 -2.97 -23.24
N SER A 209 6.41 -3.02 -23.13
CA SER A 209 7.30 -3.45 -24.21
C SER A 209 7.50 -4.96 -24.30
N ASN A 210 7.36 -5.69 -23.17
CA ASN A 210 7.49 -7.15 -23.14
C ASN A 210 6.15 -7.89 -23.32
N SER A 211 5.02 -7.18 -23.28
CA SER A 211 3.70 -7.75 -23.56
C SER A 211 3.38 -7.70 -25.05
N ASN A 212 2.79 -8.76 -25.60
CA ASN A 212 2.18 -8.72 -26.93
C ASN A 212 1.05 -7.65 -26.93
N PRO A 213 0.91 -6.78 -27.94
CA PRO A 213 -0.18 -5.79 -28.01
C PRO A 213 -1.59 -6.38 -27.82
N ILE A 214 -1.77 -7.66 -28.13
CA ILE A 214 -3.03 -8.41 -27.93
C ILE A 214 -3.19 -8.87 -26.46
N GLU A 215 -2.09 -9.14 -25.75
CA GLU A 215 -2.06 -9.49 -24.32
C GLU A 215 -2.10 -8.26 -23.41
N LEU A 216 -1.84 -7.06 -23.95
CA LEU A 216 -1.95 -5.77 -23.28
C LEU A 216 -3.40 -5.37 -22.95
N GLY A 217 -4.27 -6.36 -22.71
CA GLY A 217 -5.70 -6.20 -22.54
C GLY A 217 -6.06 -5.17 -21.48
N VAL A 218 -7.33 -4.75 -21.52
CA VAL A 218 -7.91 -3.70 -20.65
C VAL A 218 -7.47 -3.83 -19.18
N MET A 219 -7.40 -5.04 -18.64
CA MET A 219 -7.01 -5.31 -17.25
C MET A 219 -5.61 -4.79 -16.89
N VAL A 220 -4.59 -5.00 -17.74
CA VAL A 220 -3.21 -4.51 -17.49
C VAL A 220 -3.17 -2.98 -17.48
N THR A 221 -3.93 -2.35 -18.37
CA THR A 221 -4.01 -0.88 -18.41
C THR A 221 -4.76 -0.29 -17.21
N THR A 222 -5.78 -1.00 -16.72
CA THR A 222 -6.52 -0.64 -15.51
C THR A 222 -5.64 -0.81 -14.27
N ASP A 223 -4.93 -1.93 -14.13
CA ASP A 223 -3.94 -2.17 -13.06
C ASP A 223 -2.93 -1.04 -12.97
N TYR A 224 -2.33 -0.66 -14.10
CA TYR A 224 -1.38 0.44 -14.17
C TYR A 224 -1.96 1.77 -13.65
N LYS A 225 -3.16 2.14 -14.10
CA LYS A 225 -3.81 3.41 -13.70
C LYS A 225 -4.15 3.42 -12.22
N MET A 226 -4.65 2.30 -11.70
CA MET A 226 -4.94 2.14 -10.27
C MET A 226 -3.65 2.21 -9.46
N LEU A 227 -2.60 1.49 -9.89
CA LEU A 227 -1.31 1.45 -9.23
C LEU A 227 -0.66 2.83 -9.17
N ALA A 228 -0.60 3.58 -10.27
CA ALA A 228 -0.02 4.93 -10.29
C ALA A 228 -0.68 5.87 -9.25
N LYS A 229 -2.02 5.83 -9.15
CA LYS A 229 -2.78 6.62 -8.18
C LYS A 229 -2.46 6.24 -6.73
N VAL A 230 -2.40 4.95 -6.41
CA VAL A 230 -2.15 4.52 -5.02
C VAL A 230 -0.68 4.60 -4.61
N LEU A 231 0.26 4.45 -5.56
CA LEU A 231 1.67 4.74 -5.34
C LEU A 231 1.88 6.23 -4.98
N SER A 232 1.12 7.14 -5.61
CA SER A 232 1.10 8.56 -5.25
C SER A 232 0.69 8.77 -3.79
N CYS A 233 -0.33 8.05 -3.31
CA CYS A 233 -0.72 8.07 -1.90
C CYS A 233 0.38 7.52 -0.97
N LEU A 234 1.05 6.42 -1.35
CA LEU A 234 2.12 5.81 -0.55
C LEU A 234 3.35 6.71 -0.39
N LEU A 235 3.63 7.59 -1.36
CA LEU A 235 4.73 8.55 -1.26
C LEU A 235 4.63 9.44 -0.01
N LEU A 236 3.42 9.73 0.49
CA LEU A 236 3.22 10.46 1.74
C LEU A 236 3.94 9.82 2.94
N LEU A 237 4.12 8.50 2.94
CA LEU A 237 4.86 7.77 3.98
C LEU A 237 6.35 7.62 3.66
N CYS A 238 6.73 7.73 2.39
CA CYS A 238 8.08 7.43 1.91
C CYS A 238 9.00 8.65 1.86
N VAL A 239 8.46 9.87 1.75
CA VAL A 239 9.25 11.12 1.79
C VAL A 239 9.99 11.32 3.11
N GLU A 240 11.09 12.06 3.12
CA GLU A 240 11.96 12.22 4.32
C GLU A 240 11.21 12.74 5.56
N LYS A 241 10.35 13.75 5.38
CA LYS A 241 9.61 14.43 6.46
C LYS A 241 8.10 14.35 6.21
N PRO A 242 7.47 13.21 6.49
CA PRO A 242 6.06 13.02 6.24
C PRO A 242 5.23 13.76 7.30
N ASP A 243 4.08 14.32 6.89
CA ASP A 243 3.12 14.92 7.83
C ASP A 243 2.22 13.82 8.39
N ILE A 244 2.62 13.25 9.54
CA ILE A 244 1.92 12.14 10.18
C ILE A 244 1.65 12.48 11.64
N SER A 245 0.41 12.25 12.07
CA SER A 245 0.00 12.32 13.45
C SER A 245 -0.80 11.09 13.87
N LYS A 246 -0.90 10.85 15.17
CA LYS A 246 -1.91 9.94 15.73
C LYS A 246 -3.30 10.53 15.48
N ILE A 247 -4.35 9.70 15.58
CA ILE A 247 -5.73 10.18 15.52
C ILE A 247 -6.07 11.26 16.59
N THR A 248 -5.28 11.34 17.67
CA THR A 248 -5.40 12.38 18.71
C THR A 248 -4.78 13.73 18.33
N GLY A 249 -4.12 13.83 17.16
CA GLY A 249 -3.46 15.03 16.66
C GLY A 249 -1.97 15.14 17.03
N GLU A 250 -1.45 14.28 17.91
CA GLU A 250 -0.03 14.27 18.26
C GLU A 250 0.85 13.87 17.06
N PRO A 251 1.83 14.69 16.65
CA PRO A 251 2.80 14.32 15.62
C PRO A 251 3.55 13.05 15.99
N ILE A 252 3.88 12.23 15.00
CA ILE A 252 4.68 11.01 15.20
C ILE A 252 5.87 10.98 14.25
N SER A 253 7.06 10.68 14.78
CA SER A 253 8.25 10.52 13.96
C SER A 253 8.26 9.19 13.21
N LYS A 254 9.02 9.10 12.10
CA LYS A 254 9.22 7.82 11.39
C LYS A 254 9.79 6.71 12.29
N SER A 255 10.72 7.05 13.19
CA SER A 255 11.30 6.09 14.15
C SER A 255 10.26 5.50 15.09
N GLU A 256 9.33 6.31 15.60
CA GLU A 256 8.23 5.84 16.44
C GLU A 256 7.22 5.03 15.63
N LEU A 257 7.01 5.38 14.37
CA LEU A 257 6.11 4.68 13.46
C LEU A 257 6.62 3.26 13.18
N SER A 258 7.91 3.11 12.86
CA SER A 258 8.58 1.83 12.62
C SER A 258 8.87 1.00 13.88
N SER A 259 8.56 1.52 15.07
CA SER A 259 8.75 0.77 16.32
C SER A 259 7.78 -0.42 16.40
N PRO A 260 8.23 -1.61 16.83
CA PRO A 260 7.38 -2.80 16.90
C PRO A 260 6.08 -2.54 17.67
N LYS A 261 4.94 -2.84 17.04
CA LYS A 261 3.61 -2.76 17.68
C LYS A 261 3.17 -4.08 18.31
N TYR A 262 3.77 -5.19 17.86
CA TYR A 262 3.63 -6.50 18.49
C TYR A 262 4.57 -6.61 19.70
N GLN A 263 4.20 -7.43 20.66
CA GLN A 263 5.11 -7.87 21.72
C GLN A 263 5.60 -9.29 21.42
N VAL A 264 6.74 -9.68 21.99
CA VAL A 264 7.23 -11.06 21.89
C VAL A 264 7.15 -11.70 23.27
N ASN A 265 6.46 -12.83 23.37
CA ASN A 265 6.41 -13.61 24.59
C ASN A 265 7.82 -14.16 24.88
N LYS A 266 8.41 -13.75 26.01
CA LYS A 266 9.78 -14.10 26.37
C LYS A 266 10.02 -15.60 26.58
N LYS A 267 8.98 -16.39 26.87
CA LYS A 267 9.10 -17.84 27.11
C LYS A 267 8.96 -18.65 25.82
N THR A 268 8.03 -18.27 24.95
CA THR A 268 7.69 -19.05 23.75
C THR A 268 8.23 -18.45 22.46
N GLY A 269 8.76 -17.22 22.48
CA GLY A 269 9.15 -16.47 21.29
C GLY A 269 7.96 -16.04 20.41
N SER A 270 6.73 -16.34 20.81
CA SER A 270 5.53 -16.08 20.01
C SER A 270 5.16 -14.61 20.03
N PHE A 271 4.62 -14.11 18.93
CA PHE A 271 4.16 -12.74 18.81
C PHE A 271 2.81 -12.59 19.52
N ILE A 272 2.69 -11.55 20.33
CA ILE A 272 1.42 -11.06 20.87
C ILE A 272 1.03 -9.87 20.00
N VAL A 273 0.01 -10.08 19.18
CA VAL A 273 -0.44 -9.08 18.21
C VAL A 273 -1.44 -8.09 18.83
N PRO A 274 -1.54 -6.87 18.30
CA PRO A 274 -2.58 -5.93 18.71
C PRO A 274 -4.00 -6.47 18.44
N ASN A 275 -4.96 -6.10 19.29
CA ASN A 275 -6.37 -6.49 19.16
C ASN A 275 -7.27 -5.39 18.57
N LYS A 276 -6.68 -4.24 18.24
CA LYS A 276 -7.34 -3.10 17.58
C LYS A 276 -6.34 -2.36 16.68
N PRO A 277 -6.79 -1.74 15.57
CA PRO A 277 -5.93 -0.94 14.71
C PRO A 277 -5.34 0.29 15.39
N PHE A 278 -4.15 0.68 14.93
CA PHE A 278 -3.55 1.98 15.22
C PHE A 278 -3.87 2.93 14.07
N ILE A 279 -4.62 3.99 14.36
CA ILE A 279 -5.07 4.94 13.35
C ILE A 279 -4.19 6.19 13.37
N TYR A 280 -3.64 6.50 12.20
CA TYR A 280 -2.80 7.65 11.92
C TYR A 280 -3.46 8.56 10.89
N GLN A 281 -3.21 9.86 10.98
CA GLN A 281 -3.63 10.83 9.99
C GLN A 281 -2.42 11.22 9.12
N LEU A 282 -2.61 11.26 7.82
CA LEU A 282 -1.64 11.73 6.84
C LEU A 282 -2.06 13.10 6.32
N GLY A 283 -1.18 14.09 6.43
CA GLY A 283 -1.43 15.42 5.91
C GLY A 283 -2.39 16.27 6.75
N ALA A 284 -2.61 15.93 8.03
CA ALA A 284 -3.54 16.65 8.89
C ALA A 284 -3.18 18.13 9.06
N ARG A 285 -1.89 18.46 9.18
CA ARG A 285 -1.42 19.85 9.25
C ARG A 285 -1.62 20.53 7.90
N LEU A 286 -1.25 19.87 6.80
CA LEU A 286 -1.44 20.40 5.44
C LEU A 286 -2.91 20.68 5.14
N GLY A 287 -3.82 19.78 5.51
CA GLY A 287 -5.26 19.97 5.35
C GLY A 287 -5.81 21.05 6.27
N GLY A 288 -5.29 21.17 7.49
CA GLY A 288 -5.61 22.26 8.41
C GLY A 288 -5.29 23.64 7.83
N GLU A 289 -4.08 23.79 7.27
CA GLU A 289 -3.65 25.01 6.58
C GLU A 289 -4.56 25.36 5.39
N ILE A 290 -5.07 24.36 4.65
CA ILE A 290 -6.04 24.57 3.57
C ILE A 290 -7.38 25.08 4.11
N ARG A 291 -7.93 24.43 5.14
CA ARG A 291 -9.21 24.84 5.75
C ARG A 291 -9.18 26.27 6.27
N GLU A 292 -8.17 26.61 7.07
CA GLU A 292 -8.02 27.95 7.67
C GLU A 292 -8.00 29.06 6.60
N LYS A 293 -7.37 28.76 5.45
CA LYS A 293 -7.23 29.71 4.36
C LYS A 293 -8.45 29.74 3.46
N GLU A 294 -9.14 28.64 3.23
CA GLU A 294 -10.44 28.64 2.54
C GLU A 294 -11.47 29.44 3.33
N GLU A 295 -11.51 29.29 4.66
CA GLU A 295 -12.32 30.13 5.54
C GLU A 295 -11.98 31.61 5.37
N SER A 296 -10.68 31.94 5.33
CA SER A 296 -10.22 33.29 5.05
C SER A 296 -10.72 33.79 3.68
N ILE A 297 -10.53 33.04 2.58
CA ILE A 297 -11.01 33.40 1.23
C ILE A 297 -12.50 33.70 1.23
N ASN A 298 -13.30 32.86 1.91
CA ASN A 298 -14.75 33.03 1.97
C ASN A 298 -15.15 34.32 2.68
N ILE A 299 -14.46 34.68 3.76
CA ILE A 299 -14.64 35.96 4.46
C ILE A 299 -14.22 37.12 3.54
N PHE A 300 -13.04 37.04 2.91
CA PHE A 300 -12.50 38.12 2.06
C PHE A 300 -13.32 38.39 0.79
N ASN A 301 -13.93 37.37 0.16
CA ASN A 301 -14.78 37.53 -1.02
C ASN A 301 -16.07 38.32 -0.77
N SER A 302 -16.43 38.55 0.50
CA SER A 302 -17.55 39.43 0.86
C SER A 302 -17.22 40.93 0.69
N ASP A 303 -15.93 41.29 0.59
CA ASP A 303 -15.47 42.68 0.53
C ASP A 303 -15.07 43.07 -0.91
N LYS A 304 -15.89 43.89 -1.58
CA LYS A 304 -15.80 44.17 -3.03
C LYS A 304 -14.69 45.15 -3.44
N SER A 305 -13.81 45.56 -2.52
CA SER A 305 -12.89 46.70 -2.74
C SER A 305 -11.55 46.37 -3.42
N ARG A 306 -11.19 45.08 -3.62
CA ARG A 306 -9.89 44.68 -4.21
C ARG A 306 -10.01 44.11 -5.62
N THR A 307 -8.99 44.41 -6.45
CA THR A 307 -8.88 44.01 -7.86
C THR A 307 -8.28 42.62 -8.09
N VAL A 308 -7.55 42.04 -7.12
CA VAL A 308 -6.96 40.69 -7.24
C VAL A 308 -7.77 39.70 -6.43
N ARG A 309 -8.34 38.68 -7.09
CA ARG A 309 -9.07 37.59 -6.43
C ARG A 309 -8.08 36.59 -5.82
N PRO A 310 -8.13 36.35 -4.50
CA PRO A 310 -7.29 35.33 -3.88
C PRO A 310 -7.68 33.94 -4.38
N HIS A 311 -6.68 33.08 -4.60
CA HIS A 311 -6.90 31.69 -5.01
C HIS A 311 -5.86 30.74 -4.43
N ILE A 312 -6.16 29.43 -4.50
CA ILE A 312 -5.29 28.35 -4.03
C ILE A 312 -4.64 27.68 -5.23
N ARG A 313 -3.30 27.72 -5.29
CA ARG A 313 -2.52 26.86 -6.17
C ARG A 313 -2.37 25.50 -5.48
N ARG A 314 -2.91 24.45 -6.11
CA ARG A 314 -2.99 23.08 -5.57
C ARG A 314 -1.61 22.44 -5.32
N GLY A 315 -1.58 21.51 -4.37
CA GLY A 315 -0.37 20.74 -4.04
C GLY A 315 -0.03 19.73 -5.13
N HIS A 316 1.24 19.31 -5.20
CA HIS A 316 1.70 18.28 -6.15
C HIS A 316 3.02 17.66 -5.71
N TRP A 317 3.33 16.47 -6.24
CA TRP A 317 4.65 15.87 -6.10
C TRP A 317 5.69 16.64 -6.90
N HIS A 318 6.82 16.94 -6.26
CA HIS A 318 7.97 17.56 -6.88
C HIS A 318 9.19 16.67 -6.70
N GLY A 319 9.77 16.22 -7.81
CA GLY A 319 10.99 15.43 -7.83
C GLY A 319 12.20 16.29 -8.24
N TYR A 320 13.35 16.01 -7.65
CA TYR A 320 14.59 16.71 -7.95
C TYR A 320 15.81 15.80 -7.73
N TRP A 321 16.86 16.05 -8.49
CA TRP A 321 18.14 15.37 -8.31
C TRP A 321 18.96 16.08 -7.22
N LYS A 322 19.54 15.29 -6.31
CA LYS A 322 20.41 15.77 -5.23
C LYS A 322 21.76 15.05 -5.29
N GLY A 323 22.82 15.73 -4.86
CA GLY A 323 24.19 15.19 -4.88
C GLY A 323 24.87 15.33 -6.24
N THR A 324 26.12 14.86 -6.31
CA THR A 324 26.99 14.95 -7.50
C THR A 324 27.74 13.65 -7.72
N GLY A 325 28.13 13.39 -8.97
CA GLY A 325 28.89 12.18 -9.34
C GLY A 325 28.17 10.90 -8.93
N GLN A 326 28.89 10.00 -8.25
CA GLN A 326 28.36 8.71 -7.77
C GLN A 326 27.34 8.83 -6.64
N ASN A 327 27.25 9.99 -5.96
CA ASN A 327 26.27 10.23 -4.89
C ASN A 327 24.98 10.89 -5.38
N LYS A 328 24.82 11.00 -6.71
CA LYS A 328 23.62 11.58 -7.32
C LYS A 328 22.43 10.63 -7.13
N HIS A 329 21.38 11.12 -6.47
CA HIS A 329 20.14 10.36 -6.25
C HIS A 329 18.93 11.25 -6.54
N PHE A 330 17.81 10.62 -6.93
CA PHE A 330 16.55 11.32 -7.15
C PHE A 330 15.74 11.32 -5.86
N ASP A 331 15.24 12.48 -5.47
CA ASP A 331 14.49 12.69 -4.24
C ASP A 331 13.12 13.31 -4.56
N VAL A 332 12.13 13.00 -3.74
CA VAL A 332 10.74 13.41 -3.96
C VAL A 332 10.19 14.06 -2.71
N ARG A 333 9.46 15.16 -2.88
CA ARG A 333 8.76 15.85 -1.80
C ARG A 333 7.36 16.28 -2.23
N TRP A 334 6.45 16.37 -1.26
CA TRP A 334 5.17 17.01 -1.47
C TRP A 334 5.38 18.53 -1.47
N GLN A 335 4.99 19.20 -2.56
CA GLN A 335 4.90 20.66 -2.60
C GLN A 335 3.50 21.06 -2.10
N PRO A 336 3.38 21.69 -0.92
CA PRO A 336 2.08 22.09 -0.38
C PRO A 336 1.35 23.09 -1.27
N ALA A 337 0.04 23.20 -1.05
CA ALA A 337 -0.76 24.24 -1.67
C ALA A 337 -0.24 25.64 -1.29
N ILE A 338 -0.31 26.58 -2.23
CA ILE A 338 0.14 27.96 -2.07
C ILE A 338 -1.05 28.91 -2.22
N PHE A 339 -1.19 29.83 -1.28
CA PHE A 339 -2.23 30.86 -1.31
C PHE A 339 -1.69 32.10 -2.03
N VAL A 340 -2.34 32.47 -3.13
CA VAL A 340 -1.91 33.57 -4.00
C VAL A 340 -2.91 34.72 -3.89
N GLY A 341 -2.41 35.96 -3.82
CA GLY A 341 -3.23 37.17 -3.72
C GLY A 341 -3.58 37.59 -2.29
N PHE A 342 -3.06 36.88 -1.28
CA PHE A 342 -3.09 37.30 0.12
C PHE A 342 -1.86 38.14 0.46
N ASN A 343 -1.91 39.45 0.19
CA ASN A 343 -0.99 40.39 0.83
C ASN A 343 -1.64 40.83 2.15
N GLY A 344 -0.93 40.55 3.26
CA GLY A 344 -1.28 40.99 4.60
C GLY A 344 -1.36 42.50 4.72
#